data_AF-A0A8J7WZZ1-F1
#
_entry.id   AF-A0A8J7WZZ1-F1
#
_cell.length_a   1.000
_cell.length_b   1.000
_cell.length_c   1.000
_cell.angle_alpha   90.00
_cell.angle_beta   90.00
_cell.angle_gamma   90.00
#
_symmetry.space_group_name_H-M   'P 1'
#
loop_
_entity.id
_entity.type
_entity.pdbx_description
1 polymer ?
#
loop_
_entity_poly.entity_id
_entity_poly.type
_entity_poly.pdbx_seq_one_letter_code
_entity_poly.pdbx_strand_id
1 'polypeptide(L)'
;IWSRETLLHVPDKDNLFKKFYSWLSPGGAVMITDYARRVGRGSDKFENYIQESGYPLEELERYGDHIRQAGFEQVTIQDQTDYLISILQDQLHKLDSGQEEFIRKFSKEDFDYLRSRWQLKLDCCQDGDMRWGWFSARRPNK
;
A
#
# COMPACT_ATOMS: atom_id res chain seq x y z
N ILE A 1 10.78 -9.58 -9.93
CA ILE A 1 9.81 -8.49 -10.18
C ILE A 1 9.71 -7.66 -8.91
N TRP A 2 9.78 -6.34 -9.02
CA TRP A 2 9.62 -5.41 -7.90
C TRP A 2 8.45 -4.47 -8.18
N SER A 3 7.63 -4.20 -7.16
CA SER A 3 6.55 -3.20 -7.24
C SER A 3 6.43 -2.44 -5.91
N ARG A 4 6.13 -1.15 -5.96
CA ARG A 4 6.04 -0.29 -4.79
C ARG A 4 4.80 0.61 -4.91
N GLU A 5 3.85 0.44 -3.98
CA GLU A 5 2.56 1.14 -3.88
C GLU A 5 1.87 1.37 -5.24
N THR A 6 1.73 0.29 -6.02
CA THR A 6 1.12 0.37 -7.37
C THR A 6 -0.05 -0.61 -7.52
N LEU A 7 0.06 -1.79 -6.92
CA LEU A 7 -0.89 -2.89 -7.15
C LEU A 7 -2.21 -2.69 -6.39
N LEU A 8 -2.28 -1.68 -5.51
CA LEU A 8 -3.50 -1.15 -4.90
C LEU A 8 -4.50 -0.60 -5.93
N HIS A 9 -4.08 -0.40 -7.18
CA HIS A 9 -4.93 -0.01 -8.31
C HIS A 9 -5.41 -1.19 -9.17
N VAL A 10 -4.96 -2.42 -8.89
CA VAL A 10 -5.28 -3.61 -9.71
C VAL A 10 -6.32 -4.46 -8.98
N PRO A 11 -7.57 -4.55 -9.50
CA PRO A 11 -8.60 -5.38 -8.89
C PRO A 11 -8.33 -6.88 -9.07
N ASP A 12 -7.92 -7.31 -10.25
CA ASP A 12 -7.70 -8.72 -10.60
C ASP A 12 -6.27 -9.16 -10.23
N LYS A 13 -6.05 -9.38 -8.93
CA LYS A 13 -4.75 -9.82 -8.41
C LYS A 13 -4.41 -11.25 -8.81
N ASP A 14 -5.41 -12.13 -8.97
CA ASP A 14 -5.21 -13.51 -9.41
C ASP A 14 -4.54 -13.60 -10.77
N ASN A 15 -5.08 -12.89 -11.76
CA ASN A 15 -4.50 -12.84 -13.10
C ASN A 15 -3.13 -12.14 -13.10
N LEU A 16 -2.98 -11.08 -12.30
CA LEU A 16 -1.71 -10.37 -12.16
C LEU A 16 -0.60 -11.31 -11.67
N PHE A 17 -0.83 -12.07 -10.59
CA PHE A 17 0.21 -12.94 -10.05
C PHE A 17 0.48 -14.16 -10.93
N LYS A 18 -0.51 -14.68 -11.66
CA LYS A 18 -0.28 -15.68 -12.72
C LYS A 18 0.66 -15.18 -13.81
N LYS A 19 0.53 -13.90 -14.22
CA LYS A 19 1.45 -13.25 -15.15
C LYS A 19 2.85 -13.08 -14.55
N PHE A 20 2.94 -12.62 -13.31
CA PHE A 20 4.24 -12.50 -12.64
C PHE A 20 4.96 -13.85 -12.56
N TYR A 21 4.22 -14.92 -12.26
CA TYR A 21 4.76 -16.28 -12.22
C TYR A 21 5.29 -16.71 -13.59
N SER A 22 4.53 -16.48 -14.67
CA SER A 22 4.94 -16.88 -16.02
C SER A 22 6.15 -16.09 -16.54
N TRP A 23 6.29 -14.82 -16.16
CA TRP A 23 7.38 -13.95 -16.61
C TRP A 23 8.69 -14.19 -15.87
N LEU A 24 8.65 -14.61 -14.60
CA LEU A 24 9.86 -14.86 -13.81
C LEU A 24 10.52 -16.16 -14.23
N SER A 25 11.85 -16.21 -14.34
CA SER A 25 12.57 -17.48 -14.48
C SER A 25 12.43 -18.34 -13.20
N PRO A 26 12.63 -19.68 -13.28
CA PRO A 26 12.73 -20.52 -12.10
C PRO A 26 13.71 -19.95 -11.07
N GLY A 27 13.32 -19.97 -9.79
CA GLY A 27 14.09 -19.36 -8.69
C GLY A 27 13.99 -17.83 -8.57
N GLY A 28 13.34 -17.15 -9.53
CA GLY A 28 13.13 -15.71 -9.52
C GLY A 28 12.26 -15.25 -8.35
N ALA A 29 12.44 -14.01 -7.91
CA ALA A 29 11.74 -13.45 -6.74
C ALA A 29 10.74 -12.34 -7.11
N VAL A 30 9.68 -12.25 -6.31
CA VAL A 30 8.81 -11.06 -6.24
C VAL A 30 9.04 -10.37 -4.89
N MET A 31 9.02 -9.04 -4.91
CA MET A 31 8.99 -8.23 -3.70
C MET A 31 8.12 -7.00 -3.95
N ILE A 32 7.14 -6.80 -3.08
CA ILE A 32 6.06 -5.84 -3.26
C ILE A 32 5.82 -5.12 -1.95
N THR A 33 5.76 -3.79 -1.98
CA THR A 33 5.16 -3.00 -0.89
C THR A 33 3.84 -2.43 -1.38
N ASP A 34 2.77 -2.55 -0.62
CA ASP A 34 1.46 -2.08 -1.07
C ASP A 34 0.52 -1.74 0.07
N TYR A 35 -0.46 -0.88 -0.21
CA TYR A 35 -1.52 -0.58 0.75
C TYR A 35 -2.48 -1.76 0.85
N ALA A 36 -2.87 -2.03 2.10
CA ALA A 36 -3.83 -3.05 2.47
C ALA A 36 -4.86 -2.43 3.41
N ARG A 37 -5.87 -3.21 3.76
CA ARG A 37 -6.92 -2.81 4.71
C ARG A 37 -6.99 -3.79 5.88
N ARG A 38 -7.65 -3.35 6.95
CA ARG A 38 -8.05 -4.22 8.04
C ARG A 38 -9.00 -5.32 7.59
N VAL A 39 -9.14 -6.32 8.46
CA VAL A 39 -10.15 -7.36 8.31
C VAL A 39 -11.55 -6.77 8.40
N GLY A 40 -12.36 -7.03 7.38
CA GLY A 40 -13.72 -6.51 7.26
C GLY A 40 -13.82 -5.01 6.97
N ARG A 41 -14.96 -4.41 7.31
CA ARG A 41 -15.29 -3.00 7.05
C ARG A 41 -14.54 -2.06 7.98
N GLY A 42 -13.91 -1.01 7.46
CA GLY A 42 -13.28 0.06 8.24
C GLY A 42 -14.25 1.12 8.74
N SER A 43 -13.70 2.18 9.31
CA SER A 43 -14.46 3.39 9.64
C SER A 43 -15.08 4.02 8.39
N ASP A 44 -16.17 4.77 8.56
CA ASP A 44 -16.82 5.45 7.43
C ASP A 44 -15.85 6.42 6.72
N LYS A 45 -14.94 7.06 7.48
CA LYS A 45 -13.89 7.93 6.95
C LYS A 45 -12.95 7.17 6.02
N PHE A 46 -12.52 5.97 6.41
CA PHE A 46 -11.66 5.11 5.60
C PHE A 46 -12.39 4.53 4.38
N GLU A 47 -13.65 4.10 4.54
CA GLU A 47 -14.45 3.58 3.42
C GLU A 47 -14.68 4.66 2.35
N ASN A 48 -14.99 5.89 2.76
CA ASN A 48 -15.11 7.01 1.84
C ASN A 48 -13.78 7.28 1.13
N TYR A 49 -12.66 7.26 1.86
CA TYR A 49 -11.32 7.45 1.31
C TYR A 49 -10.98 6.43 0.21
N ILE A 50 -11.23 5.14 0.44
CA ILE A 50 -10.92 4.09 -0.55
C ILE A 50 -11.86 4.17 -1.76
N GLN A 51 -13.13 4.55 -1.54
CA GLN A 51 -14.11 4.73 -2.60
C GLN A 51 -13.73 5.89 -3.51
N GLU A 52 -13.43 7.06 -2.93
CA GLU A 52 -12.96 8.24 -3.67
C GLU A 52 -11.65 7.96 -4.43
N SER A 53 -10.76 7.18 -3.83
CA SER A 53 -9.47 6.83 -4.44
C SER A 53 -9.59 5.70 -5.47
N GLY A 54 -10.71 4.96 -5.50
CA GLY A 54 -10.95 3.83 -6.39
C GLY A 54 -10.06 2.61 -6.08
N TYR A 55 -9.69 2.40 -4.81
CA TYR A 55 -8.72 1.37 -4.43
C TYR A 55 -9.41 0.05 -4.05
N PRO A 56 -9.23 -1.06 -4.81
CA PRO A 56 -9.59 -2.40 -4.38
C PRO A 56 -8.59 -2.94 -3.34
N LEU A 57 -8.53 -2.31 -2.17
CA LEU A 57 -7.66 -2.75 -1.08
C LEU A 57 -8.13 -4.10 -0.53
N GLU A 58 -7.17 -4.97 -0.23
CA GLU A 58 -7.41 -6.28 0.37
C GLU A 58 -6.71 -6.40 1.72
N GLU A 59 -7.15 -7.36 2.51
CA GLU A 59 -6.49 -7.76 3.74
C GLU A 59 -5.10 -8.35 3.44
N LEU A 60 -4.15 -8.19 4.36
CA LEU A 60 -2.76 -8.66 4.16
C LEU A 60 -2.69 -10.15 3.79
N GLU A 61 -3.37 -11.02 4.54
CA GLU A 61 -3.37 -12.45 4.24
C GLU A 61 -4.06 -12.78 2.92
N ARG A 62 -5.17 -12.09 2.59
CA ARG A 62 -5.85 -12.29 1.32
C ARG A 62 -4.95 -11.94 0.13
N TYR A 63 -4.23 -10.84 0.23
CA TYR A 63 -3.23 -10.43 -0.75
C TYR A 63 -2.15 -11.52 -0.91
N GLY A 64 -1.65 -12.06 0.21
CA GLY A 64 -0.70 -13.16 0.22
C GLY A 64 -1.24 -14.45 -0.40
N ASP A 65 -2.51 -14.76 -0.21
CA ASP A 65 -3.16 -15.92 -0.80
C ASP A 65 -3.18 -15.85 -2.32
N HIS A 66 -3.40 -14.67 -2.91
CA HIS A 66 -3.29 -14.49 -4.36
C HIS A 66 -1.88 -14.85 -4.89
N ILE A 67 -0.83 -14.51 -4.13
CA ILE A 67 0.56 -14.88 -4.45
C ILE A 67 0.75 -16.40 -4.35
N ARG A 68 0.27 -17.03 -3.27
CA ARG A 68 0.34 -18.50 -3.07
C ARG A 68 -0.40 -19.26 -4.17
N GLN A 69 -1.61 -18.83 -4.51
CA GLN A 69 -2.47 -19.46 -5.52
C GLN A 69 -1.89 -19.39 -6.95
N ALA A 70 -1.06 -18.39 -7.23
CA ALA A 70 -0.32 -18.31 -8.49
C ALA A 70 0.84 -19.32 -8.60
N GLY A 71 1.18 -20.03 -7.51
CA GLY A 71 2.22 -21.06 -7.48
C GLY A 71 3.55 -20.60 -6.88
N PHE A 72 3.62 -19.38 -6.33
CA PHE A 72 4.81 -18.93 -5.62
C PHE A 72 4.98 -19.66 -4.28
N GLU A 73 6.23 -19.92 -3.91
CA GLU A 73 6.64 -20.52 -2.64
C GLU A 73 7.35 -19.48 -1.75
N GLN A 74 7.59 -19.84 -0.48
CA GLN A 74 8.28 -18.99 0.50
C GLN A 74 7.62 -17.62 0.66
N VAL A 75 6.28 -17.58 0.59
CA VAL A 75 5.50 -16.35 0.71
C VAL A 75 5.63 -15.80 2.12
N THR A 76 6.22 -14.61 2.22
CA THR A 76 6.35 -13.84 3.46
C THR A 76 5.46 -12.61 3.36
N ILE A 77 4.71 -12.35 4.43
CA ILE A 77 3.82 -11.20 4.58
C ILE A 77 4.24 -10.49 5.85
N GLN A 78 4.52 -9.20 5.76
CA GLN A 78 4.88 -8.38 6.91
C GLN A 78 3.96 -7.16 6.96
N ASP A 79 3.32 -6.96 8.11
CA ASP A 79 2.65 -5.70 8.41
C ASP A 79 3.71 -4.66 8.81
N GLN A 80 3.90 -3.66 7.95
CA GLN A 80 4.83 -2.54 8.16
C GLN A 80 4.08 -1.23 8.45
N THR A 81 2.84 -1.31 8.95
CA THR A 81 2.02 -0.13 9.25
C THR A 81 2.68 0.81 10.24
N ASP A 82 3.37 0.30 11.27
CA ASP A 82 4.12 1.14 12.22
C ASP A 82 5.21 1.95 11.52
N TYR A 83 5.88 1.35 10.53
CA TYR A 83 6.85 2.06 9.73
C TYR A 83 6.19 3.12 8.84
N LEU A 84 5.05 2.81 8.22
CA LEU A 84 4.27 3.81 7.47
C LEU A 84 3.82 4.98 8.35
N ILE A 85 3.40 4.73 9.59
CA ILE A 85 3.04 5.77 10.56
C ILE A 85 4.23 6.70 10.79
N SER A 86 5.43 6.15 11.02
CA SER A 86 6.63 6.97 11.24
C SER A 86 6.98 7.83 10.02
N ILE A 87 6.83 7.28 8.80
CA ILE A 87 7.04 8.02 7.55
C ILE A 87 6.03 9.16 7.42
N LEU A 88 4.74 8.91 7.67
CA LEU A 88 3.69 9.93 7.55
C LEU A 88 3.87 11.05 8.59
N GLN A 89 4.29 10.73 9.80
CA GLN A 89 4.61 11.72 10.84
C GLN A 89 5.78 12.62 10.42
N ASP A 90 6.87 12.05 9.93
CA ASP A 90 8.03 12.81 9.42
C ASP A 90 7.66 13.66 8.20
N GLN A 91 6.86 13.11 7.27
CA GLN A 91 6.37 13.82 6.09
C GLN A 91 5.48 15.01 6.46
N LEU A 92 4.55 14.85 7.39
CA LEU A 92 3.71 15.94 7.90
C LEU A 92 4.55 17.02 8.58
N HIS A 93 5.50 16.62 9.44
CA HIS A 93 6.40 17.57 10.09
C HIS A 93 7.21 18.39 9.08
N LYS A 94 7.77 17.74 8.06
CA LYS A 94 8.51 18.41 6.99
C LYS A 94 7.62 19.36 6.19
N LEU A 95 6.42 18.92 5.82
CA LEU A 95 5.45 19.73 5.10
C LEU A 95 5.11 21.00 5.89
N ASP A 96 4.77 20.85 7.17
CA ASP A 96 4.43 21.96 8.06
C ASP A 96 5.59 22.93 8.24
N SER A 97 6.81 22.42 8.47
CA SER A 97 8.00 23.25 8.63
C SER A 97 8.37 24.02 7.35
N GLY A 98 7.99 23.49 6.18
CA GLY A 98 8.25 24.08 4.86
C GLY A 98 7.04 24.82 4.26
N GLN A 99 6.00 25.10 5.05
CA GLN A 99 4.71 25.61 4.55
C GLN A 99 4.86 26.87 3.68
N GLU A 100 5.61 27.88 4.13
CA GLU A 100 5.77 29.14 3.38
C GLU A 100 6.43 28.92 2.01
N GLU A 101 7.47 28.08 1.96
CA GLU A 101 8.16 27.75 0.72
C GLU A 101 7.25 26.95 -0.22
N PHE A 102 6.50 25.98 0.32
CA PHE A 102 5.56 25.18 -0.45
C PHE A 102 4.48 26.05 -1.08
N ILE A 103 3.81 26.89 -0.29
CA ILE A 103 2.74 27.78 -0.77
C ILE A 103 3.27 28.73 -1.84
N ARG A 104 4.49 29.26 -1.68
CA ARG A 104 5.13 30.12 -2.68
C ARG A 104 5.37 29.40 -4.01
N LYS A 105 5.69 28.10 -3.98
CA LYS A 105 5.99 27.28 -5.17
C LYS A 105 4.74 26.69 -5.83
N PHE A 106 3.71 26.44 -5.03
CA PHE A 106 2.46 25.80 -5.44
C PHE A 106 1.29 26.72 -5.09
N SER A 107 0.47 26.35 -4.11
CA SER A 107 -0.65 27.14 -3.63
C SER A 107 -1.00 26.79 -2.18
N LYS A 108 -1.88 27.59 -1.56
CA LYS A 108 -2.41 27.26 -0.24
C LYS A 108 -3.35 26.06 -0.31
N GLU A 109 -4.11 25.96 -1.38
CA GLU A 109 -5.05 24.89 -1.67
C GLU A 109 -4.33 23.54 -1.82
N ASP A 110 -3.22 23.49 -2.57
CA ASP A 110 -2.40 22.28 -2.72
C ASP A 110 -1.80 21.84 -1.39
N PHE A 111 -1.35 22.80 -0.58
CA PHE A 111 -0.83 22.53 0.76
C PHE A 111 -1.90 21.90 1.66
N ASP A 112 -3.07 22.53 1.73
CA ASP A 112 -4.19 22.06 2.57
C ASP A 112 -4.72 20.70 2.10
N TYR A 113 -4.80 20.51 0.78
CA TYR A 113 -5.17 19.22 0.19
C TYR A 113 -4.15 18.12 0.54
N LEU A 114 -2.86 18.36 0.32
CA LEU A 114 -1.82 17.36 0.60
C LEU A 114 -1.76 17.03 2.09
N ARG A 115 -1.75 18.07 2.94
CA ARG A 115 -1.67 17.92 4.38
C ARG A 115 -2.89 17.15 4.93
N SER A 116 -4.10 17.51 4.51
CA SER A 116 -5.32 16.83 4.96
C SER A 116 -5.35 15.36 4.51
N ARG A 117 -4.91 15.07 3.29
CA ARG A 117 -4.79 13.70 2.77
C ARG A 117 -3.78 12.86 3.53
N TRP A 118 -2.62 13.42 3.88
CA TRP A 118 -1.60 12.72 4.67
C TRP A 118 -2.04 12.53 6.13
N GLN A 119 -2.69 13.53 6.73
CA GLN A 119 -3.28 13.40 8.06
C GLN A 119 -4.35 12.30 8.09
N LEU A 120 -5.26 12.28 7.11
CA LEU A 120 -6.26 11.23 6.96
C LEU A 120 -5.62 9.84 6.91
N LYS A 121 -4.57 9.65 6.11
CA LYS A 121 -3.85 8.36 6.04
C LYS A 121 -3.23 7.99 7.39
N LEU A 122 -2.60 8.94 8.08
CA LEU A 122 -2.00 8.72 9.38
C LEU A 122 -3.06 8.25 10.39
N ASP A 123 -4.18 8.98 10.47
CA ASP A 123 -5.30 8.63 11.35
C ASP A 123 -5.80 7.21 11.03
N CYS A 124 -6.06 6.90 9.75
CA CYS A 124 -6.53 5.57 9.34
C CYS A 124 -5.52 4.45 9.68
N CYS A 125 -4.21 4.72 9.64
CA CYS A 125 -3.19 3.75 10.07
C CYS A 125 -3.23 3.56 11.59
N GLN A 126 -3.35 4.64 12.37
CA GLN A 126 -3.42 4.61 13.83
C GLN A 126 -4.69 3.95 14.35
N ASP A 127 -5.82 4.15 13.67
CA ASP A 127 -7.09 3.47 13.93
C ASP A 127 -7.07 1.99 13.49
N GLY A 128 -6.01 1.58 12.78
CA GLY A 128 -5.79 0.22 12.33
C GLY A 128 -6.58 -0.18 11.08
N ASP A 129 -7.28 0.77 10.44
CA ASP A 129 -8.06 0.62 9.22
C ASP A 129 -7.18 0.41 7.98
N MET A 130 -6.19 1.30 7.81
CA MET A 130 -5.23 1.25 6.71
C MET A 130 -3.99 0.48 7.13
N ARG A 131 -3.52 -0.41 6.26
CA ARG A 131 -2.33 -1.24 6.49
C ARG A 131 -1.31 -1.04 5.38
N TRP A 132 -0.05 -1.36 5.67
CA TRP A 132 1.02 -1.39 4.67
C TRP A 132 1.72 -2.74 4.67
N GLY A 133 1.48 -3.52 3.63
CA GLY A 133 2.01 -4.87 3.50
C GLY A 133 3.31 -4.90 2.73
N TRP A 134 4.29 -5.64 3.24
CA TRP A 134 5.47 -6.05 2.48
C TRP A 134 5.36 -7.54 2.19
N PHE A 135 5.35 -7.87 0.91
CA PHE A 135 5.16 -9.22 0.40
C PHE A 135 6.39 -9.65 -0.37
N SER A 136 6.93 -10.82 -0.04
CA SER A 136 7.98 -11.44 -0.85
C SER A 136 7.67 -12.91 -1.08
N ALA A 137 8.09 -13.42 -2.25
CA ALA A 137 7.96 -14.83 -2.57
C ALA A 137 8.93 -15.23 -3.69
N ARG A 138 9.09 -16.53 -3.90
CA ARG A 138 9.94 -17.08 -4.97
C ARG A 138 9.16 -18.00 -5.89
N ARG A 139 9.44 -17.91 -7.19
CA ARG A 139 9.06 -18.94 -8.14
C ARG A 139 9.89 -20.20 -7.83
N PRO A 140 9.30 -21.39 -7.78
CA PRO A 140 10.05 -22.64 -7.59
C PRO A 140 11.17 -22.80 -8.62
N ASN A 141 12.21 -23.56 -8.26
CA ASN A 141 13.34 -23.87 -9.16
C ASN A 141 13.01 -24.95 -10.22
N LYS A 142 11.84 -25.58 -10.13
CA LYS A 142 11.41 -26.70 -10.99
C LYS A 142 10.36 -26.23 -11.98
#